data_AF-A0A212CVZ4-F1
#
_entry.id   AF-A0A212CVZ4-F1
#
_cell.length_a   1.000
_cell.length_b   1.000
_cell.length_c   1.000
_cell.angle_alpha   90.00
_cell.angle_beta   90.00
_cell.angle_gamma   90.00
#
_symmetry.space_group_name_H-M   'P 1'
#
loop_
_entity.id
_entity.type
_entity.pdbx_description
1 polymer ?
#
loop_
_entity_poly.entity_id
_entity_poly.type
_entity_poly.pdbx_seq_one_letter_code
_entity_poly.pdbx_strand_id
1 'polypeptide(L)'
;MGTEAHGESITKTMVYYGLPFIQEADFPFNNYLSKLDKPSGNSVFEVITSWMENMPEGKWPNWMITLYRALKVSAFQTGGPDNVRLTSRLGEKYVNIMNMLVFTLPGTPITYYGEEIGMRNILTANLNETYDVGTLFSKSPMQWDNSSNAGFSEGSHTWLPTSSDYHTVNVDVSIHENFMLTPETGNEFLLLTTHTHLELSKTLTGVL
;
A
#
# COMPACT_ATOMS: atom_id res chain seq x y z
N MET A 1 15.72 -7.24 10.04
CA MET A 1 15.45 -8.31 9.05
C MET A 1 13.95 -8.54 8.97
N GLY A 2 13.35 -8.48 7.78
CA GLY A 2 11.92 -8.77 7.55
C GLY A 2 11.74 -10.03 6.69
N THR A 3 10.60 -10.72 6.83
CA THR A 3 10.28 -11.95 6.08
C THR A 3 8.96 -11.83 5.33
N GLU A 4 8.92 -12.33 4.09
CA GLU A 4 7.72 -12.40 3.27
C GLU A 4 7.18 -13.83 3.24
N ALA A 5 5.99 -14.06 3.79
CA ALA A 5 5.28 -15.33 3.71
C ALA A 5 3.84 -15.08 3.24
N HIS A 6 3.50 -15.58 2.05
CA HIS A 6 2.21 -15.32 1.43
C HIS A 6 1.34 -16.59 1.37
N GLY A 7 0.02 -16.42 1.54
CA GLY A 7 -0.93 -17.53 1.49
C GLY A 7 -0.95 -18.41 2.75
N GLU A 8 -0.25 -18.01 3.81
CA GLU A 8 -0.24 -18.71 5.09
C GLU A 8 -1.39 -18.27 6.00
N SER A 9 -1.75 -19.12 6.97
CA SER A 9 -2.64 -18.75 8.06
C SER A 9 -1.93 -17.75 8.98
N ILE A 10 -2.72 -16.95 9.70
CA ILE A 10 -2.17 -15.95 10.60
C ILE A 10 -1.26 -16.57 11.66
N THR A 11 -1.66 -17.72 12.22
CA THR A 11 -0.88 -18.46 13.21
C THR A 11 0.51 -18.87 12.70
N LYS A 12 0.62 -19.25 11.42
CA LYS A 12 1.92 -19.59 10.82
C LYS A 12 2.77 -18.33 10.59
N THR A 13 2.13 -17.25 10.16
CA THR A 13 2.80 -15.96 9.96
C THR A 13 3.43 -15.45 11.27
N MET A 14 2.76 -15.65 12.42
CA MET A 14 3.27 -15.19 13.71
C MET A 14 4.53 -15.92 14.19
N VAL A 15 4.81 -17.13 13.68
CA VAL A 15 6.03 -17.87 14.04
C VAL A 15 7.28 -17.09 13.67
N TYR A 16 7.26 -16.32 12.58
CA TYR A 16 8.43 -15.55 12.11
C TYR A 16 8.85 -14.40 13.03
N TYR A 17 8.03 -14.02 14.03
CA TYR A 17 8.47 -13.11 15.08
C TYR A 17 9.46 -13.75 16.06
N GLY A 18 9.65 -15.06 15.98
CA GLY A 18 10.48 -15.86 16.88
C GLY A 18 9.84 -16.10 18.24
N LEU A 19 10.65 -16.60 19.17
CA LEU A 19 10.28 -16.87 20.56
C LEU A 19 10.86 -15.78 21.47
N PRO A 20 10.39 -15.64 22.73
CA PRO A 20 10.94 -14.65 23.67
C PRO A 20 12.46 -14.77 23.92
N PHE A 21 13.03 -15.94 23.64
CA PHE A 21 14.45 -16.25 23.83
C PHE A 21 15.19 -16.62 22.52
N ILE A 22 14.51 -16.56 21.36
CA ILE A 22 15.11 -16.81 20.05
C ILE A 22 14.74 -15.64 19.12
N GLN A 23 15.74 -14.84 18.76
CA GLN A 23 15.57 -13.76 17.80
C GLN A 23 15.41 -14.33 16.39
N GLU A 24 14.43 -13.81 15.65
CA GLU A 24 14.19 -14.16 14.25
C GLU A 24 14.01 -12.88 13.41
N ALA A 25 12.90 -12.71 12.68
CA ALA A 25 12.61 -11.47 12.00
C ALA A 25 12.16 -10.39 12.99
N ASP A 26 12.40 -9.12 12.66
CA ASP A 26 11.86 -8.00 13.41
C ASP A 26 10.32 -7.97 13.29
N PHE A 27 9.84 -8.21 12.06
CA PHE A 27 8.45 -8.48 11.76
C PHE A 27 8.30 -9.23 10.42
N PRO A 28 7.34 -10.15 10.29
CA PRO A 28 6.88 -10.64 8.99
C PRO A 28 6.00 -9.58 8.31
N PHE A 29 6.09 -9.46 7.00
CA PHE A 29 5.33 -8.49 6.23
C PHE A 29 3.82 -8.79 6.24
N ASN A 30 3.02 -7.84 6.72
CA ASN A 30 1.57 -7.95 6.84
C ASN A 30 0.85 -7.53 5.56
N ASN A 31 0.40 -8.50 4.78
CA ASN A 31 -0.33 -8.29 3.53
C ASN A 31 -1.84 -8.58 3.63
N TYR A 32 -2.42 -8.61 4.83
CA TYR A 32 -3.84 -8.98 4.95
C TYR A 32 -4.78 -7.87 4.46
N LEU A 33 -4.44 -6.59 4.66
CA LEU A 33 -5.22 -5.46 4.12
C LEU A 33 -5.20 -5.45 2.58
N SER A 34 -4.08 -5.83 1.96
CA SER A 34 -3.98 -5.90 0.50
C SER A 34 -4.83 -7.01 -0.13
N LYS A 35 -5.35 -7.96 0.66
CA LYS A 35 -6.24 -9.04 0.20
C LYS A 35 -7.72 -8.63 0.19
N LEU A 36 -8.05 -7.42 0.66
CA LEU A 36 -9.43 -6.91 0.64
C LEU A 36 -9.74 -6.32 -0.74
N ASP A 37 -10.54 -7.04 -1.54
CA ASP A 37 -11.05 -6.53 -2.82
C ASP A 37 -12.25 -5.59 -2.65
N LYS A 38 -13.00 -5.76 -1.56
CA LYS A 38 -14.19 -4.96 -1.22
C LYS A 38 -14.17 -4.66 0.29
N PRO A 39 -13.45 -3.63 0.75
CA PRO A 39 -13.37 -3.31 2.16
C PRO A 39 -14.72 -2.82 2.67
N SER A 40 -15.07 -3.31 3.85
CA SER A 40 -16.16 -2.88 4.72
C SER A 40 -15.60 -2.61 6.12
N GLY A 41 -16.33 -1.87 6.95
CA GLY A 41 -15.93 -1.62 8.34
C GLY A 41 -15.63 -2.92 9.09
N ASN A 42 -16.48 -3.94 8.94
CA ASN A 42 -16.28 -5.25 9.57
C ASN A 42 -15.02 -5.95 9.05
N SER A 43 -14.83 -6.04 7.72
CA SER A 43 -13.65 -6.72 7.17
C SER A 43 -12.34 -6.03 7.52
N VAL A 44 -12.33 -4.69 7.61
CA VAL A 44 -11.13 -3.94 8.01
C VAL A 44 -10.86 -4.16 9.49
N PHE A 45 -11.90 -4.09 10.33
CA PHE A 45 -11.82 -4.36 11.76
C PHE A 45 -11.27 -5.77 12.02
N GLU A 46 -11.83 -6.80 11.38
CA GLU A 46 -11.40 -8.19 11.52
C GLU A 46 -9.92 -8.40 11.14
N VAL A 47 -9.44 -7.75 10.06
CA VAL A 47 -8.03 -7.84 9.67
C VAL A 47 -7.12 -7.22 10.72
N ILE A 48 -7.49 -6.04 11.24
CA ILE A 48 -6.70 -5.32 12.24
C ILE A 48 -6.69 -6.10 13.56
N THR A 49 -7.85 -6.50 14.08
CA THR A 49 -7.93 -7.22 15.36
C THR A 49 -7.26 -8.58 15.27
N SER A 50 -7.44 -9.31 14.16
CA SER A 50 -6.79 -10.60 13.98
C SER A 50 -5.26 -10.50 14.08
N TRP A 51 -4.63 -9.50 13.45
CA TRP A 51 -3.20 -9.27 13.59
C TRP A 51 -2.79 -8.94 15.02
N MET A 52 -3.48 -7.98 15.64
CA MET A 52 -3.13 -7.49 16.98
C MET A 52 -3.35 -8.53 18.08
N GLU A 53 -4.34 -9.41 17.93
CA GLU A 53 -4.63 -10.49 18.90
C GLU A 53 -3.70 -11.69 18.77
N ASN A 54 -3.15 -11.96 17.58
CA ASN A 54 -2.29 -13.12 17.33
C ASN A 54 -0.79 -12.79 17.43
N MET A 55 -0.41 -11.53 17.25
CA MET A 55 0.98 -11.09 17.37
C MET A 55 1.48 -11.29 18.81
N PRO A 56 2.69 -11.84 19.02
CA PRO A 56 3.24 -12.00 20.35
C PRO A 56 3.37 -10.66 21.09
N GLU A 57 3.12 -10.67 22.39
CA GLU A 57 3.18 -9.46 23.22
C GLU A 57 4.54 -8.75 23.11
N GLY A 58 4.52 -7.42 22.97
CA GLY A 58 5.71 -6.59 22.84
C GLY A 58 6.37 -6.59 21.45
N LYS A 59 5.81 -7.31 20.46
CA LYS A 59 6.29 -7.24 19.07
C LYS A 59 5.70 -6.04 18.31
N TRP A 60 6.37 -5.68 17.21
CA TRP A 60 6.07 -4.48 16.45
C TRP A 60 5.28 -4.81 15.16
N PRO A 61 4.05 -4.30 15.00
CA PRO A 61 3.23 -4.57 13.82
C PRO A 61 3.69 -3.74 12.61
N ASN A 62 3.22 -4.13 11.42
CA ASN A 62 3.39 -3.39 10.18
C ASN A 62 2.13 -3.54 9.32
N TRP A 63 1.93 -2.65 8.34
CA TRP A 63 0.72 -2.62 7.52
C TRP A 63 1.04 -2.31 6.05
N MET A 64 0.60 -3.18 5.15
CA MET A 64 0.63 -2.97 3.70
C MET A 64 -0.77 -3.03 3.11
N ILE A 65 -1.10 -2.00 2.33
CA ILE A 65 -2.36 -1.91 1.58
C ILE A 65 -2.21 -2.34 0.13
N THR A 66 -0.99 -2.33 -0.42
CA THR A 66 -0.69 -2.95 -1.71
C THR A 66 0.33 -4.06 -1.51
N LEU A 67 0.10 -5.20 -2.18
CA LEU A 67 1.09 -6.24 -2.31
C LEU A 67 1.20 -6.69 -3.76
N TYR A 68 2.44 -6.93 -4.15
CA TYR A 68 2.78 -7.72 -5.33
C TYR A 68 2.24 -9.16 -5.22
N ARG A 69 1.14 -9.46 -5.92
CA ARG A 69 0.68 -10.83 -6.07
C ARG A 69 1.21 -11.42 -7.39
N ALA A 70 2.32 -12.14 -7.33
CA ALA A 70 2.62 -13.13 -8.36
C ALA A 70 1.85 -14.41 -8.03
N LEU A 71 0.61 -14.59 -8.54
CA LEU A 71 -0.05 -15.90 -8.76
C LEU A 71 -1.57 -15.73 -9.03
N LYS A 72 -1.95 -15.51 -10.30
CA LYS A 72 -2.80 -16.41 -11.10
C LYS A 72 -2.97 -15.88 -12.54
N VAL A 73 -2.43 -16.64 -13.49
CA VAL A 73 -2.46 -16.40 -14.95
C VAL A 73 -3.86 -16.70 -15.53
N SER A 74 -4.92 -16.06 -15.02
CA SER A 74 -6.26 -16.19 -15.63
C SER A 74 -7.03 -14.87 -15.78
N ALA A 75 -6.44 -13.72 -15.47
CA ALA A 75 -7.11 -12.43 -15.57
C ALA A 75 -6.87 -11.69 -16.90
N PHE A 76 -6.43 -12.38 -17.97
CA PHE A 76 -6.10 -11.74 -19.24
C PHE A 76 -7.29 -11.07 -19.96
N GLN A 77 -8.53 -11.16 -19.45
CA GLN A 77 -9.68 -10.58 -20.18
C GLN A 77 -10.86 -10.05 -19.37
N THR A 78 -10.81 -9.99 -18.03
CA THR A 78 -12.04 -9.76 -17.24
C THR A 78 -11.94 -8.82 -16.04
N GLY A 79 -10.80 -8.16 -15.79
CA GLY A 79 -10.69 -7.34 -14.57
C GLY A 79 -10.82 -8.21 -13.31
N GLY A 80 -10.10 -9.32 -13.29
CA GLY A 80 -10.02 -10.21 -12.13
C GLY A 80 -9.33 -9.54 -10.92
N PRO A 81 -9.42 -10.12 -9.72
CA PRO A 81 -9.03 -9.54 -8.43
C PRO A 81 -7.52 -9.27 -8.23
N ASP A 82 -6.70 -9.48 -9.27
CA ASP A 82 -5.25 -9.29 -9.21
C ASP A 82 -4.85 -7.86 -9.62
N ASN A 83 -5.58 -6.87 -9.08
CA ASN A 83 -5.26 -5.45 -9.23
C ASN A 83 -4.18 -5.07 -8.22
N VAL A 84 -2.96 -4.83 -8.71
CA VAL A 84 -1.83 -4.57 -7.81
C VAL A 84 -1.88 -3.16 -7.21
N ARG A 85 -2.19 -2.10 -7.97
CA ARG A 85 -2.30 -0.74 -7.38
C ARG A 85 -3.65 -0.52 -6.69
N LEU A 86 -3.62 0.09 -5.50
CA LEU A 86 -4.78 0.42 -4.67
C LEU A 86 -5.90 1.12 -5.46
N THR A 87 -5.59 2.18 -6.20
CA THR A 87 -6.56 2.96 -6.97
C THR A 87 -7.30 2.11 -7.99
N SER A 88 -6.61 1.19 -8.66
CA SER A 88 -7.24 0.28 -9.63
C SER A 88 -8.02 -0.85 -8.97
N ARG A 89 -7.64 -1.27 -7.75
CA ARG A 89 -8.34 -2.32 -7.01
C ARG A 89 -9.62 -1.83 -6.34
N LEU A 90 -9.55 -0.70 -5.63
CA LEU A 90 -10.62 -0.18 -4.79
C LEU A 90 -11.32 1.05 -5.38
N GLY A 91 -10.65 1.78 -6.25
CA GLY A 91 -11.09 3.06 -6.79
C GLY A 91 -10.49 4.26 -6.04
N GLU A 92 -10.46 5.41 -6.72
CA GLU A 92 -9.88 6.67 -6.24
C GLU A 92 -10.43 7.13 -4.89
N LYS A 93 -11.71 6.87 -4.62
CA LYS A 93 -12.37 7.26 -3.37
C LYS A 93 -11.76 6.61 -2.13
N TYR A 94 -11.08 5.47 -2.28
CA TYR A 94 -10.47 4.75 -1.16
C TYR A 94 -9.00 5.13 -0.94
N VAL A 95 -8.38 5.88 -1.85
CA VAL A 95 -6.94 6.18 -1.79
C VAL A 95 -6.61 6.95 -0.50
N ASN A 96 -7.29 8.05 -0.23
CA ASN A 96 -7.02 8.87 0.95
C ASN A 96 -7.35 8.13 2.26
N ILE A 97 -8.50 7.46 2.34
CA ILE A 97 -8.92 6.80 3.58
C ILE A 97 -8.05 5.58 3.92
N MET A 98 -7.55 4.84 2.93
CA MET A 98 -6.65 3.72 3.17
C MET A 98 -5.25 4.18 3.57
N ASN A 99 -4.76 5.31 3.00
CA ASN A 99 -3.51 5.94 3.43
C ASN A 99 -3.63 6.48 4.88
N MET A 100 -4.69 7.23 5.19
CA MET A 100 -4.98 7.68 6.55
C MET A 100 -5.02 6.50 7.53
N LEU A 101 -5.66 5.39 7.15
CA LEU A 101 -5.72 4.19 7.98
C LEU A 101 -4.32 3.65 8.29
N VAL A 102 -3.46 3.41 7.29
CA VAL A 102 -2.14 2.82 7.56
C VAL A 102 -1.22 3.75 8.34
N PHE A 103 -1.32 5.06 8.14
CA PHE A 103 -0.55 6.05 8.90
C PHE A 103 -1.09 6.31 10.31
N THR A 104 -2.30 5.86 10.64
CA THR A 104 -2.86 6.00 12.00
C THR A 104 -2.83 4.71 12.82
N LEU A 105 -2.60 3.57 12.17
CA LEU A 105 -2.43 2.29 12.86
C LEU A 105 -1.07 2.23 13.59
N PRO A 106 -0.99 1.54 14.74
CA PRO A 106 0.27 1.36 15.44
C PRO A 106 1.24 0.52 14.60
N GLY A 107 2.53 0.81 14.67
CA GLY A 107 3.55 0.05 13.97
C GLY A 107 4.20 0.79 12.80
N THR A 108 4.63 0.02 11.79
CA THR A 108 5.30 0.56 10.61
C THR A 108 4.36 0.56 9.39
N PRO A 109 3.94 1.73 8.88
CA PRO A 109 3.27 1.81 7.59
C PRO A 109 4.27 1.49 6.46
N ILE A 110 3.85 0.70 5.49
CA ILE A 110 4.64 0.34 4.31
C ILE A 110 3.87 0.75 3.07
N THR A 111 4.46 1.65 2.28
CA THR A 111 3.86 2.25 1.09
C THR A 111 4.62 1.79 -0.16
N TYR A 112 3.89 1.33 -1.16
CA TYR A 112 4.42 1.04 -2.49
C TYR A 112 4.43 2.33 -3.33
N TYR A 113 5.49 2.55 -4.11
CA TYR A 113 5.66 3.82 -4.84
C TYR A 113 4.45 4.13 -5.73
N GLY A 114 4.05 5.39 -5.75
CA GLY A 114 2.89 5.87 -6.47
C GLY A 114 1.57 5.73 -5.71
N GLU A 115 1.50 5.03 -4.57
CA GLU A 115 0.29 5.04 -3.73
C GLU A 115 0.02 6.42 -3.13
N GLU A 116 1.09 7.16 -2.84
CA GLU A 116 1.06 8.53 -2.34
C GLU A 116 0.50 9.55 -3.35
N ILE A 117 0.47 9.21 -4.64
CA ILE A 117 -0.18 10.03 -5.67
C ILE A 117 -1.35 9.29 -6.34
N GLY A 118 -1.74 8.12 -5.82
CA GLY A 118 -2.86 7.35 -6.35
C GLY A 118 -2.64 6.78 -7.75
N MET A 119 -1.41 6.46 -8.15
CA MET A 119 -1.10 5.83 -9.44
C MET A 119 -2.00 4.62 -9.71
N ARG A 120 -2.42 4.49 -10.97
CA ARG A 120 -3.24 3.38 -11.47
C ARG A 120 -2.40 2.36 -12.23
N ASN A 121 -2.96 1.16 -12.39
CA ASN A 121 -2.41 0.13 -13.25
C ASN A 121 -2.38 0.61 -14.72
N ILE A 122 -1.33 0.26 -15.44
CA ILE A 122 -1.26 0.45 -16.90
C ILE A 122 -1.79 -0.79 -17.61
N LEU A 123 -2.25 -0.62 -18.86
CA LEU A 123 -2.45 -1.75 -19.77
C LEU A 123 -1.12 -2.03 -20.47
N THR A 124 -0.55 -3.21 -20.26
CA THR A 124 0.68 -3.59 -20.94
C THR A 124 0.40 -4.36 -22.22
N ALA A 125 0.93 -3.86 -23.34
CA ALA A 125 1.00 -4.61 -24.59
C ALA A 125 2.37 -5.31 -24.72
N ASN A 126 2.33 -6.52 -25.27
CA ASN A 126 3.44 -7.37 -25.72
C ASN A 126 4.85 -6.81 -25.45
N LEU A 127 5.45 -7.19 -24.33
CA LEU A 127 6.89 -7.06 -24.14
C LEU A 127 7.59 -8.17 -24.91
N ASN A 128 8.66 -7.84 -25.62
CA ASN A 128 9.54 -8.81 -26.30
C ASN A 128 10.45 -9.57 -25.32
N GLU A 129 10.36 -9.23 -24.03
CA GLU A 129 11.10 -9.83 -22.93
C GLU A 129 10.19 -10.73 -22.09
N THR A 130 10.78 -11.77 -21.47
CA THR A 130 10.04 -12.72 -20.65
C THR A 130 9.72 -12.11 -19.29
N TYR A 131 8.53 -11.53 -19.17
CA TYR A 131 7.97 -11.07 -17.91
C TYR A 131 6.67 -11.81 -17.58
N ASP A 132 6.36 -11.94 -16.28
CA ASP A 132 5.01 -12.29 -15.86
C ASP A 132 4.07 -11.10 -16.14
N VAL A 133 3.38 -11.18 -17.28
CA VAL A 133 2.45 -10.16 -17.78
C VAL A 133 1.37 -9.81 -16.78
N GLY A 134 0.98 -10.74 -15.89
CA GLY A 134 -0.02 -10.49 -14.85
C GLY A 134 0.44 -9.47 -13.80
N THR A 135 1.75 -9.22 -13.73
CA THR A 135 2.36 -8.39 -12.68
C THR A 135 2.90 -7.05 -13.18
N LEU A 136 3.01 -6.87 -14.49
CA LEU A 136 3.59 -5.66 -15.08
C LEU A 136 2.71 -4.43 -14.92
N PHE A 137 1.40 -4.63 -14.76
CA PHE A 137 0.42 -3.55 -14.68
C PHE A 137 0.73 -2.51 -13.59
N SER A 138 1.42 -2.90 -12.51
CA SER A 138 1.82 -2.01 -11.40
C SER A 138 3.26 -1.56 -11.41
N LYS A 139 4.02 -1.93 -12.44
CA LYS A 139 5.44 -1.59 -12.57
C LYS A 139 5.66 -0.41 -13.53
N SER A 140 4.59 0.33 -13.84
CA SER A 140 4.66 1.54 -14.66
C SER A 140 5.65 2.55 -14.07
N PRO A 141 6.41 3.28 -14.90
CA PRO A 141 7.31 4.31 -14.41
C PRO A 141 6.58 5.36 -13.55
N MET A 142 7.31 5.92 -12.57
CA MET A 142 6.79 6.96 -11.67
C MET A 142 6.37 8.21 -12.46
N GLN A 143 5.29 8.87 -12.02
CA GLN A 143 4.70 10.03 -12.67
C GLN A 143 5.11 11.30 -11.93
N TRP A 144 6.22 11.93 -12.34
CA TRP A 144 6.78 13.11 -11.67
C TRP A 144 6.10 14.40 -12.10
N ASP A 145 5.96 14.63 -13.41
CA ASP A 145 5.43 15.88 -13.96
C ASP A 145 4.69 15.65 -15.30
N ASN A 146 4.32 16.76 -15.96
CA ASN A 146 3.60 16.78 -17.24
C ASN A 146 4.49 16.67 -18.49
N SER A 147 5.81 16.49 -18.33
CA SER A 147 6.76 16.37 -19.45
C SER A 147 6.72 14.99 -20.11
N SER A 148 7.48 14.80 -21.18
CA SER A 148 7.59 13.50 -21.87
C SER A 148 7.91 12.36 -20.90
N ASN A 149 7.21 11.23 -21.04
CA ASN A 149 7.32 10.09 -20.13
C ASN A 149 7.09 10.46 -18.66
N ALA A 150 6.21 11.43 -18.38
CA ALA A 150 5.88 11.89 -17.03
C ALA A 150 7.08 12.33 -16.19
N GLY A 151 8.13 12.88 -16.83
CA GLY A 151 9.38 13.27 -16.16
C GLY A 151 10.25 12.10 -15.71
N PHE A 152 9.88 10.84 -16.01
CA PHE A 152 10.68 9.67 -15.65
C PHE A 152 11.94 9.53 -16.51
N SER A 153 11.88 9.93 -17.78
CA SER A 153 12.98 9.80 -18.73
C SER A 153 12.87 10.81 -19.87
N GLU A 154 14.00 11.36 -20.29
CA GLU A 154 14.14 12.19 -21.50
C GLU A 154 14.28 11.35 -22.79
N GLY A 155 14.39 10.03 -22.66
CA GLY A 155 14.52 9.13 -23.80
C GLY A 155 13.23 9.05 -24.64
N SER A 156 13.38 8.63 -25.90
CA SER A 156 12.22 8.47 -26.81
C SER A 156 11.19 7.44 -26.35
N HIS A 157 11.59 6.45 -25.56
CA HIS A 157 10.76 5.35 -25.07
C HIS A 157 11.27 4.87 -23.69
N THR A 158 10.37 4.33 -22.88
CA THR A 158 10.64 3.69 -21.59
C THR A 158 10.47 2.18 -21.68
N TRP A 159 11.02 1.43 -20.72
CA TRP A 159 10.94 -0.03 -20.67
C TRP A 159 9.50 -0.55 -20.48
N LEU A 160 8.65 0.25 -19.82
CA LEU A 160 7.20 0.12 -19.78
C LEU A 160 6.57 1.48 -20.09
N PRO A 161 5.41 1.53 -20.79
CA PRO A 161 4.73 2.78 -21.05
C PRO A 161 4.31 3.47 -19.75
N THR A 162 4.35 4.80 -19.74
CA THR A 162 3.74 5.58 -18.66
C THR A 162 2.22 5.50 -18.75
N SER A 163 1.55 5.72 -17.62
CA SER A 163 0.09 5.78 -17.61
C SER A 163 -0.41 6.99 -18.40
N SER A 164 -1.55 6.88 -19.07
CA SER A 164 -2.10 7.96 -19.90
C SER A 164 -2.66 9.14 -19.09
N ASP A 165 -2.92 8.94 -17.80
CA ASP A 165 -3.46 9.94 -16.87
C ASP A 165 -2.39 10.81 -16.20
N TYR A 166 -1.11 10.67 -16.59
CA TYR A 166 0.01 11.40 -15.98
C TYR A 166 -0.07 12.91 -16.08
N HIS A 167 -0.88 13.48 -16.97
CA HIS A 167 -1.12 14.92 -17.02
C HIS A 167 -1.98 15.46 -15.85
N THR A 168 -2.71 14.55 -15.18
CA THR A 168 -3.63 14.86 -14.07
C THR A 168 -3.22 14.17 -12.77
N VAL A 169 -2.46 13.07 -12.86
CA VAL A 169 -1.98 12.30 -11.72
C VAL A 169 -0.46 12.25 -11.78
N ASN A 170 0.19 13.24 -11.18
CA ASN A 170 1.64 13.28 -11.03
C ASN A 170 2.01 14.07 -9.78
N VAL A 171 3.29 14.00 -9.39
CA VAL A 171 3.79 14.67 -8.20
C VAL A 171 3.63 16.18 -8.29
N ASP A 172 4.00 16.81 -9.41
CA ASP A 172 3.93 18.26 -9.64
C ASP A 172 2.50 18.83 -9.51
N VAL A 173 1.51 18.15 -10.08
CA VAL A 173 0.09 18.51 -9.92
C VAL A 173 -0.34 18.31 -8.46
N SER A 174 0.08 17.21 -7.83
CA SER A 174 -0.33 16.88 -6.46
C SER A 174 0.22 17.84 -5.41
N ILE A 175 1.37 18.48 -5.65
CA ILE A 175 1.95 19.51 -4.74
C ILE A 175 1.28 20.88 -4.92
N HIS A 176 0.68 21.13 -6.07
CA HIS A 176 0.06 22.42 -6.41
C HIS A 176 -1.46 22.43 -6.21
N GLU A 177 -2.11 21.26 -6.24
CA GLU A 177 -3.50 21.10 -5.85
C GLU A 177 -3.61 20.66 -4.39
N ASN A 178 -4.46 21.33 -3.62
CA ASN A 178 -4.85 20.91 -2.26
C ASN A 178 -5.68 19.59 -2.24
N PHE A 179 -5.59 18.77 -3.29
CA PHE A 179 -6.57 17.73 -3.59
C PHE A 179 -6.01 16.31 -3.73
N MET A 180 -4.70 16.08 -3.76
CA MET A 180 -4.17 14.73 -3.62
C MET A 180 -2.84 14.74 -2.86
N LEU A 181 -2.90 14.20 -1.64
CA LEU A 181 -1.89 13.48 -0.88
C LEU A 181 -0.45 13.99 -0.74
N THR A 182 0.15 14.86 -1.55
CA THR A 182 1.52 15.33 -1.24
C THR A 182 1.54 16.32 -0.07
N PRO A 183 0.54 17.20 0.14
CA PRO A 183 0.45 17.96 1.38
C PRO A 183 -0.09 17.10 2.54
N GLU A 184 -1.10 16.25 2.28
CA GLU A 184 -1.78 15.47 3.33
C GLU A 184 -0.96 14.25 3.81
N THR A 185 -0.34 13.44 2.95
CA THR A 185 0.56 12.35 3.39
C THR A 185 1.87 12.89 3.95
N GLY A 186 2.36 14.02 3.43
CA GLY A 186 3.47 14.76 4.04
C GLY A 186 3.11 15.21 5.46
N ASN A 187 1.89 15.70 5.66
CA ASN A 187 1.38 16.05 6.99
C ASN A 187 1.07 14.83 7.87
N GLU A 188 0.57 13.71 7.34
CA GLU A 188 0.32 12.47 8.10
C GLU A 188 1.63 11.79 8.53
N PHE A 189 2.62 11.75 7.64
CA PHE A 189 3.97 11.33 7.98
C PHE A 189 4.62 12.29 8.99
N LEU A 190 4.43 13.60 8.82
CA LEU A 190 4.89 14.59 9.80
C LEU A 190 4.19 14.37 11.15
N LEU A 191 2.87 14.15 11.17
CA LEU A 191 2.08 13.85 12.38
C LEU A 191 2.66 12.64 13.13
N LEU A 192 3.00 11.56 12.41
CA LEU A 192 3.66 10.38 12.98
C LEU A 192 5.04 10.69 13.57
N THR A 193 5.82 11.56 12.94
CA THR A 193 7.17 11.90 13.42
C THR A 193 7.19 12.95 14.54
N THR A 194 6.17 13.81 14.64
CA THR A 194 6.13 14.91 15.62
C THR A 194 5.28 14.61 16.85
N HIS A 195 4.38 13.62 16.79
CA HIS A 195 3.51 13.26 17.93
C HIS A 195 3.92 11.90 18.51
N THR A 196 4.62 11.93 19.65
CA THR A 196 4.93 10.74 20.46
C THR A 196 3.70 10.06 21.05
N HIS A 197 2.55 10.73 20.98
CA HIS A 197 1.25 10.25 21.42
C HIS A 197 0.22 10.60 20.34
N LEU A 198 -0.12 9.66 19.46
CA LEU A 198 -1.51 9.57 18.97
C LEU A 198 -2.35 9.14 20.18
N GLU A 199 -2.59 10.08 21.11
CA GLU A 199 -3.20 9.81 22.41
C GLU A 199 -4.71 9.55 22.25
N LEU A 200 -5.05 8.29 21.99
CA LEU A 200 -6.35 7.75 22.34
C LEU A 200 -6.45 7.70 23.87
N SER A 201 -7.49 8.36 24.41
CA SER A 201 -7.98 8.34 25.81
C SER A 201 -7.47 9.44 26.74
N LYS A 202 -8.24 10.55 26.82
CA LYS A 202 -8.62 11.25 28.07
C LYS A 202 -9.61 12.40 27.81
N THR A 203 -10.85 12.09 27.43
CA THR A 203 -11.95 13.08 27.44
C THR A 203 -13.34 12.46 27.61
N LEU A 204 -13.51 11.44 28.45
CA LEU A 204 -14.85 10.97 28.85
C LEU A 204 -14.94 10.41 30.28
N THR A 205 -14.20 11.02 31.22
CA THR A 205 -14.47 10.91 32.66
C THR A 205 -14.46 12.29 33.28
N GLY A 206 -15.60 12.98 33.22
CA GLY A 206 -15.73 14.32 33.77
C GLY A 206 -17.09 14.98 33.57
N VAL A 207 -18.20 14.24 33.70
CA VAL A 207 -19.52 14.81 34.05
C VAL A 207 -20.26 13.80 34.94
N LEU A 208 -20.01 13.88 36.24
CA LEU A 208 -21.01 13.68 37.29
C LEU A 208 -21.10 15.00 38.07
#